data_AF-A0A820K4Y7-F1
#
_entry.id   AF-A0A820K4Y7-F1
#
_cell.length_a   1.000
_cell.length_b   1.000
_cell.length_c   1.000
_cell.angle_alpha   90.00
_cell.angle_beta   90.00
_cell.angle_gamma   90.00
#
_symmetry.space_group_name_H-M   'P 1'
#
loop_
_entity.id
_entity.type
_entity.pdbx_description
1 polymer ?
#
loop_
_entity_poly.entity_id
_entity_poly.type
_entity_poly.pdbx_seq_one_letter_code
_entity_poly.pdbx_strand_id
1 'polypeptide(L)'
;LLELIWAVLIDQILSEVEHGTSPRTISSYARLLKAVELLVEYFNNDEQCLPKEILKTDKYRLVKKLLKYQSTDTQLLIKMYYQEKLQEQERANNSSQADLGKLYCRAYYHSKEGTLY
;
A
#
# COMPACT_ATOMS: atom_id res chain seq x y z
N LEU A 1 19.33 -10.20 20.77
CA LEU A 1 20.19 -9.26 20.00
C LEU A 1 19.63 -9.01 18.60
N LEU A 2 19.34 -10.06 17.82
CA LEU A 2 18.83 -9.95 16.44
C LEU A 2 17.51 -9.16 16.34
N GLU A 3 16.58 -9.40 17.26
CA GLU A 3 15.31 -8.65 17.34
C GLU A 3 15.51 -7.15 17.57
N LEU A 4 16.43 -6.78 18.47
CA LEU A 4 16.79 -5.37 18.72
C LEU A 4 17.40 -4.72 17.49
N ILE A 5 18.30 -5.43 16.79
CA ILE A 5 18.89 -4.95 15.53
C ILE A 5 17.80 -4.72 14.49
N TRP A 6 16.87 -5.68 14.34
CA TRP A 6 15.74 -5.56 13.43
C TRP A 6 14.85 -4.35 13.75
N ALA A 7 14.48 -4.18 15.03
CA ALA A 7 13.64 -3.08 15.47
C ALA A 7 14.27 -1.71 15.20
N VAL A 8 15.56 -1.55 15.55
CA VAL A 8 16.30 -0.30 15.29
C VAL A 8 16.43 -0.03 13.79
N LEU A 9 16.71 -1.06 12.99
CA LEU A 9 16.84 -0.92 11.54
C LEU A 9 15.52 -0.46 10.90
N ILE A 10 14.40 -1.06 11.28
CA ILE A 10 13.08 -0.65 10.77
C ILE A 10 12.72 0.77 11.22
N ASP A 11 13.04 1.15 12.45
CA ASP A 11 12.81 2.52 12.94
C ASP A 11 13.65 3.56 12.21
N GLN A 12 14.92 3.24 11.91
CA GLN A 12 15.78 4.13 11.12
C GLN A 12 15.28 4.29 9.68
N ILE A 13 14.88 3.19 9.04
CA ILE A 13 14.34 3.24 7.68
C ILE A 13 13.03 4.02 7.66
N LEU A 14 12.15 3.82 8.64
CA LEU A 14 10.90 4.58 8.74
C LEU A 14 11.16 6.07 8.90
N SER A 15 12.05 6.44 9.81
CA SER A 15 12.45 7.82 10.05
C SER A 15 13.02 8.48 8.78
N GLU A 16 13.89 7.78 8.05
CA GLU A 16 14.47 8.28 6.79
C GLU A 16 13.42 8.40 5.68
N VAL A 17 12.43 7.52 5.63
CA VAL A 17 11.36 7.57 4.63
C VAL A 17 10.37 8.71 4.90
N GLU A 18 10.10 9.02 6.17
CA GLU A 18 9.17 10.07 6.61
C GLU A 18 9.81 11.47 6.64
N HIS A 19 11.05 11.55 7.12
CA HIS A 19 11.74 12.82 7.43
C HIS A 19 12.99 13.05 6.57
N GLY A 20 13.34 12.12 5.69
CA GLY A 20 14.50 12.24 4.80
C GLY A 20 14.40 13.48 3.93
N THR A 21 15.33 14.41 4.10
CA THR A 21 15.40 15.66 3.34
C THR A 21 16.14 15.50 2.02
N SER A 22 16.76 14.34 1.79
CA SER A 22 17.50 14.06 0.57
C SER A 22 16.54 13.77 -0.59
N PRO A 23 16.66 14.47 -1.74
CA PRO A 23 15.88 14.14 -2.92
C PRO A 23 16.30 12.75 -3.42
N ARG A 24 15.38 11.79 -3.34
CA ARG A 24 15.59 10.41 -3.79
C ARG A 24 14.78 10.15 -5.06
N THR A 25 15.36 9.36 -5.95
CA THR A 25 14.68 8.90 -7.16
C THR A 25 13.75 7.72 -6.87
N ILE A 26 12.74 7.52 -7.72
CA ILE A 26 11.86 6.33 -7.70
C ILE A 26 12.69 5.03 -7.65
N SER A 27 13.78 4.96 -8.42
CA SER A 27 14.68 3.80 -8.45
C SER A 27 15.43 3.56 -7.13
N SER A 28 15.73 4.63 -6.39
CA SER A 28 16.36 4.54 -5.06
C SER A 28 15.40 3.92 -4.04
N TYR A 29 14.14 4.35 -4.04
CA TYR A 29 13.10 3.76 -3.19
C TYR A 29 12.79 2.31 -3.56
N ALA A 30 12.76 1.98 -4.85
CA ALA A 30 12.60 0.59 -5.31
C ALA A 30 13.74 -0.32 -4.82
N ARG A 31 14.98 0.19 -4.83
CA ARG A 31 16.14 -0.56 -4.32
C ARG A 31 16.07 -0.75 -2.81
N LEU A 32 15.64 0.29 -2.07
CA LEU A 32 15.46 0.22 -0.62
C LEU A 32 14.35 -0.77 -0.25
N LEU A 33 13.23 -0.77 -0.98
CA LEU A 33 12.16 -1.76 -0.83
C LEU A 33 12.70 -3.19 -1.00
N LYS A 34 13.46 -3.43 -2.09
CA LYS A 34 14.06 -4.75 -2.34
C LYS A 34 15.07 -5.14 -1.26
N ALA A 35 15.87 -4.21 -0.77
CA ALA A 35 16.81 -4.46 0.32
C ALA A 35 16.09 -4.85 1.61
N VAL A 36 14.99 -4.17 1.96
CA VAL A 36 14.16 -4.51 3.12
C VAL A 36 13.54 -5.90 2.98
N GLU A 37 13.10 -6.29 1.78
CA GLU A 37 12.60 -7.65 1.53
C GLU A 37 13.69 -8.71 1.69
N LEU A 38 14.89 -8.45 1.17
CA LEU A 38 16.05 -9.34 1.34
C LEU A 38 16.47 -9.46 2.82
N LEU A 39 16.38 -8.39 3.60
CA LEU A 39 16.67 -8.44 5.03
C LEU A 39 15.67 -9.35 5.76
N VAL A 40 14.38 -9.30 5.42
CA VAL A 40 13.39 -10.24 5.99
C VAL A 40 13.74 -11.69 5.66
N GLU A 41 14.15 -11.96 4.42
CA GLU A 41 14.58 -13.30 4.02
C GLU A 41 15.85 -13.74 4.77
N TYR A 42 16.80 -12.82 4.94
CA TYR A 42 18.04 -13.07 5.68
C TYR A 42 17.76 -13.41 7.15
N PHE A 43 17.03 -12.55 7.87
CA PHE A 43 16.72 -12.78 9.28
C PHE A 43 15.78 -13.96 9.53
N ASN A 44 15.09 -14.46 8.49
CA ASN A 44 14.22 -15.63 8.57
C ASN A 44 14.92 -16.95 8.16
N ASN A 45 16.04 -16.92 7.44
CA ASN A 45 16.71 -18.13 6.93
C ASN A 45 18.03 -18.48 7.66
N ASP A 46 18.47 -17.67 8.60
CA ASP A 46 19.74 -17.88 9.32
C ASP A 46 19.59 -18.84 10.53
N GLU A 47 20.69 -19.37 11.07
CA GLU A 47 20.69 -20.35 12.19
C GLU A 47 20.02 -19.83 13.49
N GLN A 48 19.77 -18.52 13.56
CA GLN A 48 18.92 -17.86 14.56
C GLN A 48 17.75 -17.14 13.88
N CYS A 49 16.80 -17.90 13.32
CA CYS A 49 15.61 -17.35 12.66
C CYS A 49 14.81 -16.45 13.63
N LEU A 50 14.52 -15.22 13.23
CA LEU A 50 13.42 -14.47 13.81
C LEU A 50 12.09 -14.97 13.22
N PRO A 51 11.08 -15.26 14.05
CA PRO A 51 9.73 -15.57 13.58
C PRO A 51 9.19 -14.46 12.68
N LYS A 52 8.40 -14.84 11.67
CA LYS A 52 7.79 -13.89 10.73
C LYS A 52 6.91 -12.87 11.44
N GLU A 53 6.36 -13.22 12.60
CA GLU A 53 5.56 -12.37 13.46
C GLU A 53 6.38 -11.20 14.02
N ILE A 54 7.66 -11.45 14.36
CA ILE A 54 8.61 -10.42 14.83
C ILE A 54 9.14 -9.60 13.66
N LEU A 55 9.31 -10.21 12.48
CA LEU A 55 9.80 -9.50 11.29
C LEU A 55 8.71 -8.62 10.65
N LYS A 56 7.46 -9.07 10.60
CA LYS A 56 6.36 -8.41 9.87
C LYS A 56 5.45 -7.59 10.78
N THR A 57 6.05 -6.81 11.66
CA THR A 57 5.32 -5.86 12.53
C THR A 57 4.58 -4.80 11.73
N ASP A 58 3.70 -4.03 12.40
CA ASP A 58 2.99 -2.91 11.78
C ASP A 58 3.95 -1.85 11.24
N LYS A 59 5.06 -1.60 11.93
CA LYS A 59 6.12 -0.68 11.46
C LYS A 59 6.74 -1.18 10.16
N TYR A 60 7.08 -2.47 10.07
CA TYR A 60 7.57 -3.06 8.81
C TYR A 60 6.55 -2.91 7.68
N ARG A 61 5.27 -3.19 7.96
CA ARG A 61 4.19 -3.05 6.97
C ARG A 61 4.04 -1.61 6.49
N LEU A 62 4.16 -0.64 7.40
CA LEU A 62 4.15 0.78 7.08
C LEU A 62 5.34 1.17 6.21
N VAL A 63 6.56 0.82 6.61
CA VAL A 63 7.79 1.05 5.81
C VAL A 63 7.62 0.49 4.40
N LYS A 64 7.19 -0.77 4.29
CA LYS A 64 6.97 -1.43 3.00
C LYS A 64 5.94 -0.67 2.14
N LYS A 65 4.85 -0.21 2.75
CA LYS A 65 3.79 0.56 2.07
C LYS A 65 4.32 1.90 1.55
N LEU A 66 5.02 2.66 2.41
CA LEU A 66 5.58 3.96 2.06
C LEU A 66 6.63 3.86 0.95
N LEU A 67 7.57 2.91 1.07
CA LEU A 67 8.57 2.65 0.05
C LEU A 67 7.92 2.26 -1.28
N LYS A 68 6.89 1.40 -1.26
CA LYS A 68 6.15 1.02 -2.46
C LYS A 68 5.50 2.25 -3.12
N TYR A 69 4.88 3.13 -2.35
CA TYR A 69 4.27 4.34 -2.91
C TYR A 69 5.30 5.28 -3.52
N GLN A 70 6.42 5.52 -2.84
CA GLN A 70 7.50 6.37 -3.34
C GLN A 70 8.24 5.75 -4.54
N SER A 71 8.18 4.43 -4.70
CA SER A 71 8.75 3.72 -5.85
C SER A 71 7.75 3.46 -6.99
N THR A 72 6.52 3.93 -6.88
CA THR A 72 5.46 3.67 -7.86
C THR A 72 5.20 4.91 -8.71
N ASP A 73 5.06 4.73 -10.02
CA ASP A 73 4.65 5.82 -10.91
C ASP A 73 3.27 6.36 -10.54
N THR A 74 3.08 7.67 -10.67
CA THR A 74 1.84 8.37 -10.30
C THR A 74 0.59 7.76 -10.95
N GLN A 75 0.65 7.36 -12.23
CA GLN A 75 -0.50 6.75 -12.91
C GLN A 75 -0.89 5.42 -12.28
N LEU A 76 0.11 4.62 -11.91
CA LEU A 76 -0.12 3.35 -11.24
C LEU A 76 -0.63 3.57 -9.80
N LEU A 77 -0.13 4.59 -9.11
CA LEU A 77 -0.60 4.93 -7.76
C LEU A 77 -2.08 5.37 -7.77
N ILE A 78 -2.47 6.20 -8.74
CA ILE A 78 -3.87 6.58 -8.97
C ILE A 78 -4.74 5.35 -9.21
N LYS A 79 -4.29 4.43 -10.07
CA LYS A 79 -5.01 3.19 -10.34
C LYS A 79 -5.18 2.34 -9.08
N MET A 80 -4.11 2.18 -8.30
CA MET A 80 -4.14 1.44 -7.03
C MET A 80 -5.14 2.06 -6.03
N TYR A 81 -5.17 3.39 -5.93
CA TYR A 81 -6.11 4.11 -5.07
C TYR A 81 -7.57 3.83 -5.46
N TYR A 82 -7.91 3.95 -6.74
CA TYR A 82 -9.27 3.66 -7.20
C TYR A 82 -9.67 2.20 -6.97
N GLN A 83 -8.74 1.26 -7.17
CA GLN A 83 -8.99 -0.15 -6.87
C GLN A 83 -9.25 -0.38 -5.36
N GLU A 84 -8.50 0.28 -4.48
CA GLU A 84 -8.72 0.21 -3.02
C GLU A 84 -10.10 0.77 -2.64
N LYS A 85 -10.51 1.91 -3.23
CA LYS A 85 -11.83 2.50 -3.00
C LYS A 85 -12.99 1.62 -3.46
N LEU A 86 -12.84 0.97 -4.61
CA LEU A 86 -13.84 0.00 -5.08
C LEU A 86 -13.98 -1.19 -4.13
N GLN A 87 -12.87 -1.74 -3.64
CA GLN A 87 -12.89 -2.83 -2.66
C GLN A 87 -13.51 -2.40 -1.32
N GLU A 88 -13.24 -1.19 -0.85
CA GLU A 88 -13.89 -0.63 0.34
C GLU A 88 -15.41 -0.54 0.15
N GLN A 89 -15.86 -0.06 -1.01
CA GLN A 89 -17.28 0.03 -1.35
C GLN A 89 -17.95 -1.36 -1.42
N GLU A 90 -17.29 -2.34 -2.03
CA GLU A 90 -17.78 -3.72 -2.07
C GLU A 90 -17.91 -4.32 -0.66
N ARG A 91 -16.90 -4.11 0.20
CA ARG A 91 -16.95 -4.58 1.59
C ARG A 91 -18.09 -3.92 2.37
N ALA A 92 -18.30 -2.62 2.20
CA ALA A 92 -19.40 -1.90 2.82
C ALA A 92 -20.78 -2.35 2.32
N ASN A 93 -20.90 -2.71 1.04
CA ASN A 93 -22.13 -3.23 0.47
C ASN A 93 -22.46 -4.66 0.95
N ASN A 94 -21.42 -5.45 1.24
CA ASN A 94 -21.54 -6.86 1.63
C ASN A 94 -21.65 -7.07 3.15
N SER A 95 -21.33 -6.06 3.97
CA SER A 95 -21.56 -6.13 5.41
C SER A 95 -23.04 -5.88 5.73
N SER A 96 -23.59 -6.60 6.71
CA SER A 96 -24.99 -6.53 7.16
C SER A 96 -25.44 -5.18 7.72
N GLN A 97 -24.63 -4.14 7.55
CA GLN A 97 -24.85 -2.76 7.95
C GLN A 97 -25.25 -1.88 6.74
N ALA A 98 -25.69 -2.51 5.65
CA ALA A 98 -26.17 -1.89 4.41
C ALA A 98 -27.54 -1.19 4.52
N ASP A 99 -27.93 -0.77 5.72
CA ASP A 99 -29.16 0.03 5.99
C ASP A 99 -28.95 1.54 5.77
N LEU A 100 -27.71 1.98 5.50
CA LEU A 100 -27.46 3.34 5.05
C LEU A 100 -27.80 3.43 3.56
N GLY A 101 -28.88 4.16 3.26
CA GLY A 101 -29.55 4.21 1.97
C GLY A 101 -28.64 4.27 0.74
N LYS A 102 -28.86 3.35 -0.20
CA LYS A 102 -28.16 3.29 -1.49
C LYS A 102 -28.62 4.43 -2.40
N LEU A 103 -27.69 5.30 -2.81
CA LEU A 103 -27.95 6.33 -3.83
C LEU A 103 -27.78 5.71 -5.22
N TYR A 104 -28.88 5.60 -5.96
CA TYR A 104 -28.88 5.18 -7.36
C TYR A 104 -28.84 6.42 -8.26
N CYS A 105 -27.69 6.71 -8.87
CA CYS A 105 -27.61 7.70 -9.94
C CYS A 105 -28.11 7.09 -11.26
N ARG A 106 -29.32 7.45 -11.69
CA ARG A 106 -29.80 7.16 -13.05
C ARG A 106 -29.31 8.26 -13.98
N ALA A 107 -28.41 7.93 -14.89
CA ALA A 107 -28.04 8.82 -15.98
C ALA A 107 -29.08 8.68 -17.10
N TYR A 108 -29.83 9.74 -17.38
CA TYR A 108 -30.74 9.81 -18.52
C TYR A 108 -30.03 10.49 -19.68
N TYR A 109 -29.78 9.75 -20.76
CA TYR A 109 -29.34 10.32 -22.02
C TYR A 109 -30.57 10.83 -22.79
N HIS A 110 -30.77 12.14 -22.84
CA HIS A 110 -31.83 12.75 -23.64
C HIS A 110 -31.30 12.97 -25.07
N SER A 111 -31.48 12.00 -25.96
CA SER A 111 -31.32 12.23 -27.40
C SER A 111 -32.54 12.99 -27.91
N LYS A 112 -32.34 14.18 -28.49
CA LYS A 112 -33.37 14.98 -29.17
C LYS A 112 -33.54 14.60 -30.64
N GLU A 113 -33.20 13.38 -31.04
CA GLU A 113 -33.35 12.94 -32.42
C GLU A 113 -34.27 11.73 -32.51
N GLY A 114 -35.56 12.02 -32.38
CA GLY A 114 -36.60 11.17 -32.93
C GLY A 114 -36.81 11.55 -34.39
N THR A 115 -36.18 10.83 -35.31
CA THR A 115 -36.81 10.56 -36.61
C THR A 115 -36.30 9.23 -37.15
N LEU A 116 -37.13 8.20 -37.04
CA LEU A 116 -37.03 7.01 -37.87
C LEU A 116 -37.49 7.40 -39.28
N TYR A 117 -36.60 7.27 -40.27
CA TYR A 117 -36.96 7.03 -41.66
C TYR A 117 -36.32 5.71 -42.08
#